data_AF-A0A973IC07-F1
#
_entry.id   AF-A0A973IC07-F1
#
_cell.length_a   1.000
_cell.length_b   1.000
_cell.length_c   1.000
_cell.angle_alpha   90.00
_cell.angle_beta   90.00
_cell.angle_gamma   90.00
#
_symmetry.space_group_name_H-M   'P 1'
#
loop_
_entity.id
_entity.type
_entity.pdbx_description
1 polymer ?
#
loop_
_entity_poly.entity_id
_entity_poly.type
_entity_poly.pdbx_seq_one_letter_code
_entity_poly.pdbx_strand_id
1 'polypeptide(L)'
;MVQTVTSIQLIESVSINSDRLESLYSGKDFRNAENTICRALERLSSHLHQCEHHFQAENLDALGKAARSIVPIADQLGMERFSRVATSVAQTVQSGDAVAMAACMGRLLRIGEGSLMAIWDLQDMTI
;
A
#
# COMPACT_ATOMS: atom_id res chain seq x y z
N MET A 1 0.69 -36.46 -22.37
CA MET A 1 -0.08 -36.02 -21.18
C MET A 1 0.41 -34.63 -20.82
N VAL A 2 -0.45 -33.62 -20.82
CA VAL A 2 -0.08 -32.24 -20.47
C VAL A 2 -0.44 -32.06 -18.99
N GLN A 3 0.55 -31.85 -18.12
CA GLN A 3 0.28 -31.51 -16.72
C GLN A 3 -0.22 -30.06 -16.67
N THR A 4 -1.50 -29.89 -16.32
CA THR A 4 -2.07 -28.56 -16.08
C THR A 4 -1.57 -28.09 -14.73
N VAL A 5 -0.59 -27.19 -14.72
CA VAL A 5 -0.15 -26.52 -13.50
C VAL A 5 -1.24 -25.51 -13.12
N THR A 6 -1.98 -25.77 -12.05
CA THR A 6 -2.91 -24.80 -11.47
C THR A 6 -2.10 -23.72 -10.77
N SER A 7 -2.08 -22.51 -11.34
CA SER A 7 -1.48 -21.33 -10.71
C SER A 7 -2.31 -20.96 -9.46
N ILE A 8 -1.68 -20.99 -8.29
CA ILE A 8 -2.28 -20.46 -7.06
C ILE A 8 -2.07 -18.94 -7.08
N GLN A 9 -3.17 -18.19 -7.20
CA GLN A 9 -3.18 -16.74 -7.09
C GLN A 9 -3.25 -16.36 -5.61
N LEU A 10 -2.22 -15.72 -5.07
CA LEU A 10 -2.26 -15.20 -3.71
C LEU A 10 -3.07 -13.90 -3.68
N ILE A 11 -4.32 -13.97 -3.25
CA ILE A 11 -5.20 -12.80 -3.12
C ILE A 11 -5.11 -12.29 -1.68
N GLU A 12 -4.63 -11.07 -1.51
CA GLU A 12 -4.66 -10.36 -0.22
C GLU A 12 -5.87 -9.42 -0.23
N SER A 13 -6.69 -9.49 0.82
CA SER A 13 -7.91 -8.67 0.89
C SER A 13 -7.57 -7.22 1.22
N VAL A 14 -8.14 -6.30 0.46
CA VAL A 14 -8.02 -4.85 0.67
C VAL A 14 -9.22 -4.38 1.48
N SER A 15 -8.99 -3.52 2.47
CA SER A 15 -10.05 -2.90 3.25
C SER A 15 -9.65 -1.48 3.60
N ILE A 16 -10.55 -0.55 3.35
CA ILE A 16 -10.38 0.87 3.62
C ILE A 16 -11.40 1.25 4.70
N ASN A 17 -10.95 1.92 5.76
CA ASN A 17 -11.85 2.39 6.82
C ASN A 17 -12.67 3.58 6.31
N SER A 18 -13.95 3.36 6.02
CA SER A 18 -14.90 4.36 5.54
C SER A 18 -15.07 5.52 6.51
N ASP A 19 -15.14 5.28 7.82
CA ASP A 19 -15.31 6.32 8.84
C ASP A 19 -14.14 7.30 8.85
N ARG A 20 -12.91 6.80 8.65
CA ARG A 20 -11.71 7.66 8.51
C ARG A 20 -11.79 8.51 7.25
N LEU A 21 -12.23 7.94 6.13
CA LEU A 21 -12.44 8.70 4.90
C LEU A 21 -13.54 9.74 5.06
N GLU A 22 -14.70 9.39 5.61
CA GLU A 22 -15.80 10.32 5.90
C GLU A 22 -15.35 11.46 6.81
N SER A 23 -14.51 11.19 7.81
CA SER A 23 -13.93 12.23 8.67
C SER A 23 -13.02 13.22 7.92
N LEU A 24 -12.34 12.78 6.85
CA LEU A 24 -11.57 13.66 5.98
C LEU A 24 -12.47 14.55 5.11
N TYR A 25 -13.66 14.07 4.77
CA TYR A 25 -14.68 14.80 4.00
C TYR A 25 -15.51 15.75 4.87
N SER A 26 -15.79 15.42 6.13
CA SER A 26 -16.71 16.20 6.98
C SER A 26 -16.16 17.54 7.47
N GLY A 27 -14.84 17.74 7.43
CA GLY A 27 -14.16 18.94 7.93
C GLY A 27 -13.63 19.93 6.88
N LYS A 28 -13.76 19.64 5.58
CA LYS A 28 -13.16 20.44 4.49
C LYS A 28 -14.19 20.73 3.38
N ASP A 29 -14.03 21.85 2.68
CA ASP A 29 -14.66 22.04 1.36
C ASP A 29 -14.36 20.80 0.50
N PHE A 30 -15.39 20.21 -0.11
CA PHE A 30 -15.33 18.93 -0.82
C PHE A 30 -14.16 18.86 -1.81
N ARG A 31 -13.91 19.95 -2.54
CA ARG A 31 -12.78 20.09 -3.49
C ARG A 31 -11.40 19.98 -2.82
N ASN A 32 -11.28 20.42 -1.58
CA ASN A 32 -10.03 20.35 -0.81
C ASN A 32 -9.81 18.95 -0.22
N ALA A 33 -10.88 18.25 0.17
CA ALA A 33 -10.82 16.86 0.61
C ALA A 33 -10.36 15.93 -0.52
N GLU A 34 -10.96 16.05 -1.70
CA GLU A 34 -10.61 15.28 -2.90
C GLU A 34 -9.14 15.48 -3.29
N ASN A 35 -8.69 16.74 -3.41
CA ASN A 35 -7.29 17.05 -3.74
C ASN A 35 -6.31 16.50 -2.69
N THR A 36 -6.70 16.51 -1.41
CA THR A 36 -5.89 15.90 -0.33
C THR A 36 -5.72 14.40 -0.56
N ILE A 37 -6.80 13.70 -0.91
CA ILE A 37 -6.78 12.25 -1.14
C ILE A 37 -5.98 11.90 -2.39
N CYS A 38 -6.19 12.60 -3.51
CA CYS A 38 -5.43 12.39 -4.75
C CYS A 38 -3.92 12.55 -4.51
N ARG A 39 -3.50 13.61 -3.81
CA ARG A 39 -2.08 13.80 -3.46
C ARG A 39 -1.54 12.71 -2.54
N ALA A 40 -2.35 12.21 -1.61
CA ALA A 40 -1.95 11.12 -0.74
C ALA A 40 -1.77 9.80 -1.53
N LEU A 41 -2.69 9.51 -2.45
CA LEU A 41 -2.61 8.37 -3.37
C LEU A 41 -1.38 8.44 -4.28
N GLU A 42 -1.10 9.60 -4.88
CA GLU A 42 0.09 9.82 -5.71
C GLU A 42 1.37 9.55 -4.92
N ARG A 43 1.44 10.04 -3.67
CA ARG A 43 2.58 9.80 -2.78
C ARG A 43 2.72 8.32 -2.42
N LEU A 44 1.61 7.63 -2.12
CA LEU A 44 1.63 6.19 -1.85
C LEU A 44 2.11 5.39 -3.06
N SER A 45 1.59 5.70 -4.25
CA SER A 45 2.02 5.07 -5.50
C SER A 45 3.51 5.30 -5.77
N SER A 46 3.98 6.53 -5.60
CA SER A 46 5.39 6.86 -5.75
C SER A 46 6.28 6.10 -4.76
N HIS A 47 5.89 6.02 -3.48
CA HIS A 47 6.66 5.26 -2.49
C HIS A 47 6.61 3.75 -2.72
N LEU A 48 5.49 3.21 -3.21
CA LEU A 48 5.39 1.80 -3.58
C LEU A 48 6.37 1.46 -4.71
N HIS A 49 6.41 2.30 -5.76
CA HIS A 49 7.35 2.14 -6.86
C HIS A 49 8.82 2.28 -6.40
N GLN A 50 9.10 3.23 -5.49
CA GLN A 50 10.43 3.35 -4.88
C GLN A 50 10.82 2.09 -4.10
N CYS A 51 9.89 1.48 -3.35
CA CYS A 51 10.15 0.22 -2.63
C CYS A 51 10.52 -0.89 -3.62
N GLU A 52 9.75 -1.04 -4.70
CA GLU A 52 10.04 -2.03 -5.74
C GLU A 52 11.42 -1.82 -6.36
N HIS A 53 11.71 -0.58 -6.78
CA HIS A 53 13.00 -0.21 -7.38
C HIS A 53 14.17 -0.48 -6.43
N HIS A 54 14.08 -0.05 -5.16
CA HIS A 54 15.15 -0.27 -4.18
C HIS A 54 15.32 -1.73 -3.80
N PHE A 55 14.25 -2.52 -3.79
CA PHE A 55 14.32 -3.96 -3.58
C PHE A 55 15.07 -4.65 -4.72
N GLN A 56 14.76 -4.31 -5.97
CA GLN A 56 15.46 -4.85 -7.15
C GLN A 56 16.94 -4.41 -7.21
N ALA A 57 17.25 -3.21 -6.75
CA ALA A 57 18.61 -2.68 -6.69
C ALA A 57 19.39 -3.09 -5.42
N GLU A 58 18.81 -3.95 -4.55
CA GLU A 58 19.37 -4.38 -3.26
C GLU A 58 19.77 -3.21 -2.32
N ASN A 59 19.18 -2.03 -2.52
CA ASN A 59 19.44 -0.85 -1.70
C ASN A 59 18.56 -0.88 -0.45
N LEU A 60 18.94 -1.70 0.53
CA LEU A 60 18.11 -2.02 1.70
C LEU A 60 17.84 -0.80 2.61
N ASP A 61 18.80 0.11 2.75
CA ASP A 61 18.60 1.34 3.54
C ASP A 61 17.51 2.22 2.91
N ALA A 62 17.58 2.44 1.60
CA ALA A 62 16.58 3.21 0.88
C ALA A 62 15.21 2.51 0.86
N LEU A 63 15.19 1.17 0.71
CA LEU A 63 13.98 0.36 0.81
C LEU A 63 13.28 0.55 2.15
N GLY A 64 14.02 0.42 3.26
CA GLY A 64 13.45 0.61 4.60
C GLY A 64 12.88 2.02 4.81
N LYS A 65 13.54 3.05 4.26
CA LYS A 65 13.06 4.44 4.32
C LYS A 65 11.78 4.66 3.50
N ALA A 66 11.74 4.13 2.28
CA ALA A 66 10.57 4.20 1.42
C ALA A 66 9.36 3.48 2.06
N ALA A 67 9.58 2.27 2.60
CA ALA A 67 8.54 1.49 3.27
C ALA A 67 7.98 2.22 4.52
N ARG A 68 8.84 2.83 5.36
CA ARG A 68 8.37 3.63 6.50
C ARG A 68 7.58 4.87 6.10
N SER A 69 7.85 5.44 4.93
CA SER A 69 7.13 6.63 4.43
C SER A 69 5.70 6.33 4.01
N ILE A 70 5.39 5.07 3.67
CA ILE A 70 4.03 4.60 3.33
C ILE A 70 3.11 4.62 4.56
N VAL A 71 3.62 4.17 5.72
CA VAL A 71 2.85 3.94 6.96
C VAL A 71 1.94 5.12 7.34
N PRO A 72 2.44 6.35 7.60
CA PRO A 72 1.59 7.44 8.06
C PRO A 72 0.57 7.89 7.00
N ILE A 73 0.88 7.73 5.71
CA ILE A 73 -0.02 8.13 4.62
C ILE A 73 -1.16 7.11 4.49
N ALA A 74 -0.83 5.81 4.54
CA ALA A 74 -1.80 4.73 4.55
C ALA A 74 -2.72 4.81 5.77
N ASP A 75 -2.18 5.09 6.96
CA ASP A 75 -2.97 5.28 8.18
C ASP A 75 -3.95 6.46 8.06
N GLN A 76 -3.52 7.57 7.46
CA GLN A 76 -4.36 8.74 7.23
C GLN A 76 -5.58 8.39 6.37
N LEU A 77 -5.39 7.54 5.35
CA LEU A 77 -6.46 7.09 4.46
C LEU A 77 -7.25 5.89 5.01
N GLY A 78 -6.92 5.38 6.19
CA GLY A 78 -7.58 4.21 6.76
C GLY A 78 -7.20 2.88 6.09
N MET A 79 -6.05 2.81 5.42
CA MET A 79 -5.51 1.61 4.78
C MET A 79 -4.65 0.79 5.75
N GLU A 80 -5.26 0.29 6.83
CA GLU A 80 -4.54 -0.36 7.94
C GLU A 80 -3.68 -1.55 7.49
N ARG A 81 -4.19 -2.40 6.59
CA ARG A 81 -3.42 -3.54 6.07
C ARG A 81 -2.19 -3.12 5.28
N PHE A 82 -2.31 -2.04 4.49
CA PHE A 82 -1.20 -1.50 3.72
C PHE A 82 -0.12 -0.94 4.66
N SER A 83 -0.52 -0.14 5.65
CA SER A 83 0.35 0.37 6.70
C SER A 83 1.09 -0.74 7.46
N ARG A 84 0.36 -1.80 7.85
CA ARG A 84 0.95 -2.94 8.57
C ARG A 84 2.00 -3.67 7.74
N VAL A 85 1.73 -3.95 6.47
CA VAL A 85 2.68 -4.67 5.61
C VAL A 85 3.89 -3.81 5.26
N ALA A 86 3.71 -2.50 5.06
CA ALA A 86 4.83 -1.56 4.91
C ALA A 86 5.74 -1.54 6.15
N THR A 87 5.14 -1.61 7.34
CA THR A 87 5.88 -1.75 8.60
C THR A 87 6.65 -3.08 8.65
N SER A 88 6.02 -4.20 8.24
CA SER A 88 6.71 -5.50 8.17
C SER A 88 7.92 -5.48 7.23
N VAL A 89 7.81 -4.84 6.06
CA VAL A 89 8.96 -4.67 5.15
C VAL A 89 10.08 -3.92 5.86
N ALA A 90 9.79 -2.78 6.49
CA ALA A 90 10.80 -2.00 7.20
C ALA A 90 11.48 -2.78 8.35
N GLN A 91 10.73 -3.63 9.05
CA GLN A 91 11.26 -4.49 10.11
C GLN A 91 12.16 -5.60 9.55
N THR A 92 11.75 -6.26 8.46
CA THR A 92 12.55 -7.33 7.83
C THR A 92 13.85 -6.82 7.21
N VAL A 93 13.84 -5.60 6.68
CA VAL A 93 15.05 -4.88 6.27
C VAL A 93 16.00 -4.70 7.45
N GLN A 94 15.47 -4.28 8.61
CA GLN A 94 16.27 -4.04 9.80
C GLN A 94 16.82 -5.32 10.43
N SER A 95 16.09 -6.44 10.33
CA SER A 95 16.53 -7.74 10.82
C SER A 95 17.51 -8.46 9.87
N GLY A 96 17.66 -7.99 8.63
CA GLY A 96 18.53 -8.62 7.62
C GLY A 96 18.02 -9.98 7.13
N ASP A 97 16.74 -10.30 7.35
CA ASP A 97 16.15 -11.56 6.91
C ASP A 97 15.67 -11.44 5.46
N ALA A 98 16.53 -11.87 4.53
CA ALA A 98 16.26 -11.77 3.10
C ALA A 98 15.01 -12.54 2.66
N VAL A 99 14.70 -13.68 3.31
CA VAL A 99 13.53 -14.50 2.97
C VAL A 99 12.26 -13.81 3.43
N ALA A 100 12.23 -13.34 4.68
CA ALA A 100 11.10 -12.59 5.21
C ALA A 100 10.88 -11.29 4.46
N MET A 101 11.96 -10.61 4.06
CA MET A 101 11.90 -9.39 3.26
C MET A 101 11.28 -9.62 1.88
N ALA A 102 11.71 -10.65 1.14
CA ALA A 102 11.14 -10.98 -0.16
C ALA A 102 9.64 -11.33 -0.05
N ALA A 103 9.27 -12.10 0.99
CA ALA A 103 7.87 -12.43 1.24
C ALA A 103 7.03 -11.19 1.58
N CYS A 104 7.54 -10.30 2.44
CA CYS A 104 6.86 -9.07 2.81
C CYS A 104 6.74 -8.08 1.64
N MET A 105 7.77 -7.98 0.78
CA MET A 105 7.73 -7.16 -0.42
C MET A 105 6.69 -7.65 -1.43
N GLY A 106 6.63 -8.96 -1.69
CA GLY A 106 5.58 -9.50 -2.55
C GLY A 106 4.18 -9.21 -2.02
N ARG A 107 3.98 -9.25 -0.70
CA ARG A 107 2.70 -8.88 -0.07
C ARG A 107 2.43 -7.38 -0.16
N LEU A 108 3.45 -6.54 0.00
CA LEU A 108 3.33 -5.09 -0.09
C LEU A 108 2.83 -4.66 -1.47
N LEU A 109 3.39 -5.23 -2.55
CA LEU A 109 2.98 -4.91 -3.92
C LEU A 109 1.52 -5.28 -4.18
N ARG A 110 1.12 -6.51 -3.85
CA ARG A 110 -0.27 -6.96 -4.03
C ARG A 110 -1.28 -6.12 -3.25
N ILE A 111 -0.99 -5.82 -1.98
CA ILE A 111 -1.89 -5.00 -1.15
C ILE A 111 -1.87 -3.55 -1.62
N GLY A 112 -0.70 -3.00 -1.96
CA GLY A 112 -0.55 -1.62 -2.39
C GLY A 112 -1.32 -1.34 -3.68
N GLU A 113 -1.12 -2.16 -4.71
CA GLU A 113 -1.86 -2.06 -5.98
C GLU A 113 -3.37 -2.16 -5.77
N GLY A 114 -3.83 -3.16 -5.02
CA GLY A 114 -5.25 -3.32 -4.72
C GLY A 114 -5.84 -2.17 -3.87
N SER A 115 -5.07 -1.64 -2.91
CA SER A 115 -5.50 -0.51 -2.05
C SER A 115 -5.63 0.79 -2.82
N LEU A 116 -4.73 1.04 -3.77
CA LEU A 116 -4.77 2.21 -4.63
C LEU A 116 -5.94 2.17 -5.62
N MET A 117 -6.32 0.97 -6.09
CA MET A 117 -7.51 0.81 -6.93
C MET A 117 -8.82 0.95 -6.13
N ALA A 118 -8.89 0.40 -4.92
CA ALA A 118 -10.11 0.37 -4.13
C ALA A 118 -10.66 1.74 -3.68
N ILE A 119 -9.84 2.80 -3.64
CA ILE A 119 -10.37 4.16 -3.38
C ILE A 119 -11.29 4.63 -4.51
N TRP A 120 -11.00 4.27 -5.76
CA TRP A 120 -11.82 4.68 -6.90
C TRP A 120 -13.18 3.99 -6.90
N ASP A 121 -13.24 2.71 -6.49
CA ASP A 121 -14.50 1.96 -6.35
C ASP A 121 -15.42 2.56 -5.26
N LEU A 122 -14.85 3.21 -4.24
CA LEU A 122 -15.60 3.88 -3.18
C LEU A 122 -16.18 5.23 -3.62
N GLN A 123 -15.54 5.92 -4.57
CA GLN A 123 -16.03 7.21 -5.10
C GLN A 123 -17.25 7.02 -6.03
N ASP A 124 -17.34 5.91 -6.75
CA ASP A 124 -18.48 5.57 -7.63
C ASP A 124 -19.77 5.24 -6.86
N MET A 125 -19.71 5.04 -5.54
CA MET A 125 -20.89 4.76 -4.70
C MET A 125 -21.64 6.01 -4.20
N THR A 126 -21.18 7.21 -4.55
CA THR A 126 -21.79 8.49 -4.12
C THR A 126 -22.56 9.23 -5.22
N ILE A 127 -23.45 8.52 -5.94
CA ILE A 127 -24.49 9.15 -6.80
C ILE A 127 -25.78 9.32 -6.02
#